data_AF-A0A8T2KDT2-F1
#
_entry.id   AF-A0A8T2KDT2-F1
#
_cell.length_a   1.000
_cell.length_b   1.000
_cell.length_c   1.000
_cell.angle_alpha   90.00
_cell.angle_beta   90.00
_cell.angle_gamma   90.00
#
_symmetry.space_group_name_H-M   'P 1'
#
loop_
_entity.id
_entity.type
_entity.pdbx_description
1 polymer ?
#
loop_
_entity_poly.entity_id
_entity_poly.type
_entity_poly.pdbx_seq_one_letter_code
_entity_poly.pdbx_strand_id
1 'polypeptide(L)'
;MDTRTQIGEGGWPDAFHRHFNFLRDHEGRVSPTKIQDIKVWELPPNGQGITALMTLNVLEKFNLKAIGHNSADYVHVLTESLKLSVSDSSWYCTDPALISVPVDQLLSKVYAAQRAKLIDLQRASEHNTHGNLCETGSDTVYFSVVDPQGNACSFINSNYEFFGTGLVPENCGFTLQNRGKNFSLSRNHPNYLAPGKRTFHTIIPALATTTEKQDLLCSFGVMGGFMQPQGHVQVLLNMAEFGMNPQQALDAPRFYVEYSNKGQAWQLYLEDGIAEDVAHELKTRGHNIHWPVGGHDRKLFGRGQIISKGDWWRSWGSNQVTSNNSEVWWAGSDPRADGCAMGFCQK
;
A
#
# COMPACT_ATOMS: atom_id res chain seq x y z
N MET A 1 18.55 -33.16 -36.67
CA MET A 1 17.51 -33.82 -35.84
C MET A 1 17.07 -32.78 -34.83
N ASP A 2 15.84 -32.33 -35.01
CA ASP A 2 15.19 -31.18 -34.38
C ASP A 2 14.72 -31.59 -32.97
N THR A 3 15.45 -31.18 -31.93
CA THR A 3 15.03 -31.41 -30.53
C THR A 3 14.13 -30.28 -30.09
N ARG A 4 12.85 -30.39 -30.46
CA ARG A 4 11.76 -29.65 -29.82
C ARG A 4 11.60 -30.15 -28.40
N THR A 5 12.11 -29.41 -27.42
CA THR A 5 11.76 -29.61 -26.03
C THR A 5 10.28 -29.23 -25.86
N GLN A 6 9.41 -30.23 -25.86
CA GLN A 6 8.03 -30.08 -25.43
C GLN A 6 8.06 -29.66 -23.95
N ILE A 7 7.71 -28.40 -23.70
CA ILE A 7 7.37 -27.94 -22.36
C ILE A 7 6.07 -28.66 -22.00
N GLY A 8 6.21 -29.73 -21.23
CA GLY A 8 5.12 -30.56 -20.73
C GLY A 8 4.35 -29.85 -19.62
N GLU A 9 3.67 -28.79 -20.00
CA GLU A 9 2.48 -28.17 -19.41
C GLU A 9 2.17 -27.03 -20.38
N GLY A 10 0.98 -27.02 -21.00
CA GLY A 10 0.64 -26.18 -22.16
C GLY A 10 0.59 -24.67 -21.91
N GLY A 11 1.68 -24.08 -21.43
CA GLY A 11 1.90 -22.65 -21.28
C GLY A 11 2.05 -21.98 -22.64
N TRP A 12 1.61 -20.72 -22.72
CA TRP A 12 1.54 -19.90 -23.94
C TRP A 12 2.93 -19.73 -24.58
N PRO A 13 3.30 -20.48 -25.64
CA PRO A 13 4.68 -20.54 -26.12
C PRO A 13 5.17 -19.24 -26.78
N ASP A 14 4.25 -18.47 -27.36
CA ASP A 14 4.54 -17.24 -28.11
C ASP A 14 4.78 -15.99 -27.24
N ALA A 15 4.57 -16.09 -25.92
CA ALA A 15 4.66 -14.94 -25.01
C ALA A 15 6.10 -14.58 -24.61
N PHE A 16 7.01 -15.56 -24.54
CA PHE A 16 8.37 -15.35 -24.04
C PHE A 16 9.24 -14.48 -24.97
N HIS A 17 9.15 -14.68 -26.28
CA HIS A 17 9.93 -13.90 -27.25
C HIS A 17 9.44 -12.45 -27.42
N ARG A 18 8.14 -12.17 -27.18
CA ARG A 18 7.61 -10.80 -27.23
C ARG A 18 7.86 -10.02 -25.93
N HIS A 19 8.11 -10.69 -24.81
CA HIS A 19 8.27 -10.07 -23.49
C HIS A 19 9.54 -9.20 -23.40
N PHE A 20 10.65 -9.61 -24.02
CA PHE A 20 11.91 -8.85 -23.97
C PHE A 20 11.85 -7.50 -24.71
N ASN A 21 11.03 -7.37 -25.75
CA ASN A 21 10.83 -6.10 -26.46
C ASN A 21 9.88 -5.13 -25.73
N PHE A 22 9.07 -5.61 -24.79
CA PHE A 22 8.09 -4.80 -24.05
C PHE A 22 8.71 -3.96 -22.92
N LEU A 23 9.90 -4.34 -22.42
CA LEU A 23 10.55 -3.69 -21.27
C LEU A 23 11.18 -2.32 -21.60
N ARG A 24 11.15 -1.87 -22.85
CA ARG A 24 11.97 -0.73 -23.30
C ARG A 24 11.30 0.64 -23.18
N ASP A 25 9.97 0.73 -23.23
CA ASP A 25 9.29 2.00 -23.54
C ASP A 25 8.14 2.37 -22.57
N HIS A 26 8.40 2.50 -21.26
CA HIS A 26 7.35 2.92 -20.31
C HIS A 26 7.83 3.92 -19.26
N GLU A 27 7.57 5.20 -19.49
CA GLU A 27 7.61 6.25 -18.46
C GLU A 27 6.25 6.29 -17.73
N GLY A 28 6.20 5.84 -16.48
CA GLY A 28 5.01 5.94 -15.64
C GLY A 28 4.89 7.32 -15.00
N ARG A 29 3.83 8.07 -15.32
CA ARG A 29 3.52 9.35 -14.64
C ARG A 29 3.01 9.10 -13.23
N VAL A 30 3.71 9.59 -12.21
CA VAL A 30 3.36 9.46 -10.79
C VAL A 30 2.06 10.21 -10.47
N SER A 31 1.18 9.63 -9.65
CA SER A 31 -0.05 10.31 -9.21
C SER A 31 0.10 10.76 -7.77
N PRO A 32 0.09 12.07 -7.48
CA PRO A 32 0.14 12.54 -6.10
C PRO A 32 -1.25 12.75 -5.50
N THR A 33 -1.35 12.65 -4.18
CA THR A 33 -2.36 13.39 -3.43
C THR A 33 -1.73 14.29 -2.39
N LYS A 34 -2.48 15.31 -1.97
CA LYS A 34 -2.10 16.20 -0.87
C LYS A 34 -2.83 15.73 0.38
N ILE A 35 -2.12 15.70 1.51
CA ILE A 35 -2.68 15.67 2.87
C ILE A 35 -1.97 16.76 3.68
N GLN A 36 -2.73 17.80 4.06
CA GLN A 36 -2.18 19.05 4.63
C GLN A 36 -1.00 19.55 3.77
N ASP A 37 0.18 19.85 4.33
CA ASP A 37 1.32 20.36 3.55
C ASP A 37 2.19 19.27 2.91
N ILE A 38 1.81 18.01 3.05
CA ILE A 38 2.52 16.85 2.52
C ILE A 38 1.88 16.40 1.21
N LYS A 39 2.71 16.18 0.20
CA LYS A 39 2.33 15.52 -1.05
C LYS A 39 2.85 14.09 -1.03
N VAL A 40 1.94 13.14 -1.15
CA VAL A 40 2.22 11.70 -1.16
C VAL A 40 2.18 11.22 -2.60
N TRP A 41 3.22 10.50 -2.99
CA TRP A 41 3.44 10.03 -4.35
C TRP A 41 3.39 8.51 -4.39
N GLU A 42 2.59 8.00 -5.32
CA GLU A 42 2.45 6.58 -5.60
C GLU A 42 2.54 6.34 -7.10
N LEU A 43 2.90 5.13 -7.50
CA LEU A 43 2.82 4.72 -8.89
C LEU A 43 1.37 4.80 -9.42
N PRO A 44 1.16 5.22 -10.68
CA PRO A 44 -0.17 5.24 -11.28
C PRO A 44 -0.72 3.81 -11.45
N PRO A 45 -2.01 3.65 -11.83
CA PRO A 45 -2.51 2.39 -12.35
C PRO A 45 -1.56 1.80 -13.41
N ASN A 46 -1.38 0.49 -13.48
CA ASN A 46 -2.14 -0.59 -12.83
C ASN A 46 -1.74 -0.91 -11.37
N GLY A 47 -0.93 -0.08 -10.71
CA GLY A 47 -0.57 -0.25 -9.30
C GLY A 47 -1.67 0.16 -8.32
N GLN A 48 -1.75 -0.50 -7.17
CA GLN A 48 -2.77 -0.25 -6.15
C GLN A 48 -2.53 0.99 -5.28
N GLY A 49 -1.50 1.80 -5.56
CA GLY A 49 -1.10 2.94 -4.73
C GLY A 49 -2.18 4.01 -4.67
N ILE A 50 -3.01 4.09 -5.72
CA ILE A 50 -4.24 4.88 -5.75
C ILE A 50 -5.16 4.61 -4.55
N THR A 51 -5.15 3.39 -3.99
CA THR A 51 -5.93 3.03 -2.79
C THR A 51 -5.48 3.85 -1.58
N ALA A 52 -4.16 3.99 -1.37
CA ALA A 52 -3.61 4.80 -0.29
C ALA A 52 -3.99 6.27 -0.47
N LEU A 53 -3.84 6.79 -1.69
CA LEU A 53 -4.17 8.18 -2.02
C LEU A 53 -5.67 8.50 -1.83
N MET A 54 -6.56 7.62 -2.28
CA MET A 54 -8.01 7.74 -2.06
C MET A 54 -8.33 7.73 -0.57
N THR A 55 -7.72 6.82 0.19
CA THR A 55 -7.91 6.72 1.63
C THR A 55 -7.49 8.02 2.33
N LEU A 56 -6.31 8.55 2.02
CA LEU A 56 -5.83 9.82 2.57
C LEU A 56 -6.78 10.98 2.25
N ASN A 57 -7.33 11.03 1.03
CA ASN A 57 -8.30 12.05 0.65
C ASN A 57 -9.61 11.98 1.44
N VAL A 58 -10.09 10.77 1.74
CA VAL A 58 -11.27 10.58 2.59
C VAL A 58 -10.96 11.00 4.02
N LEU A 59 -9.79 10.61 4.54
CA LEU A 59 -9.36 10.89 5.90
C LEU A 59 -9.16 12.37 6.21
N GLU A 60 -8.84 13.21 5.22
CA GLU A 60 -8.80 14.67 5.37
C GLU A 60 -10.10 15.29 5.88
N LYS A 61 -11.23 14.56 5.83
CA LYS A 61 -12.51 15.04 6.35
C LYS A 61 -12.67 14.87 7.86
N PHE A 62 -11.70 14.22 8.51
CA PHE A 62 -11.73 13.91 9.93
C PHE A 62 -10.53 14.54 10.64
N ASN A 63 -10.74 15.04 11.87
CA ASN A 63 -9.66 15.56 12.69
C ASN A 63 -8.98 14.40 13.44
N LEU A 64 -8.12 13.67 12.75
CA LEU A 64 -7.47 12.46 13.26
C LEU A 64 -6.65 12.71 14.53
N LYS A 65 -5.97 13.86 14.61
CA LYS A 65 -5.22 14.26 15.81
C LYS A 65 -6.12 14.39 17.03
N ALA A 66 -7.30 14.99 16.89
CA ALA A 66 -8.26 15.11 17.99
C ALA A 66 -8.91 13.77 18.36
N ILE A 67 -9.08 12.87 17.38
CA ILE A 67 -9.62 11.52 17.58
C ILE A 67 -8.65 10.64 18.40
N GLY A 68 -7.34 10.87 18.26
CA GLY A 68 -6.30 10.19 19.04
C GLY A 68 -5.82 8.88 18.40
N HIS A 69 -4.51 8.65 18.43
CA HIS A 69 -3.87 7.49 17.79
C HIS A 69 -4.39 6.17 18.36
N ASN A 70 -4.76 5.24 17.47
CA ASN A 70 -5.28 3.91 17.82
C ASN A 70 -6.46 3.88 18.80
N SER A 71 -7.20 4.99 18.94
CA SER A 71 -8.52 4.95 19.59
C SER A 71 -9.53 4.16 18.75
N ALA A 72 -10.64 3.72 19.35
CA ALA A 72 -11.69 3.03 18.62
C ALA A 72 -12.25 3.87 17.46
N ASP A 73 -12.42 5.18 17.68
CA ASP A 73 -12.83 6.12 16.65
C ASP A 73 -11.81 6.23 15.51
N TYR A 74 -10.52 6.25 15.83
CA TYR A 74 -9.45 6.30 14.83
C TYR A 74 -9.46 5.04 13.97
N VAL A 75 -9.40 3.87 14.59
CA VAL A 75 -9.37 2.58 13.88
C VAL A 75 -10.64 2.41 13.05
N HIS A 76 -11.80 2.81 13.58
CA HIS A 76 -13.06 2.74 12.85
C HIS A 76 -13.06 3.63 11.60
N VAL A 77 -12.72 4.92 11.72
CA VAL A 77 -12.72 5.87 10.60
C VAL A 77 -11.74 5.43 9.51
N LEU A 78 -10.54 4.99 9.89
CA LEU A 78 -9.56 4.49 8.92
C LEU A 78 -10.03 3.20 8.27
N THR A 79 -10.60 2.27 9.04
CA THR A 79 -11.13 1.01 8.50
C THR A 79 -12.21 1.27 7.46
N GLU A 80 -13.20 2.12 7.75
CA GLU A 80 -14.28 2.41 6.80
C GLU A 80 -13.77 3.16 5.56
N SER A 81 -12.83 4.10 5.74
CA SER A 81 -12.17 4.80 4.62
C SER A 81 -11.40 3.84 3.71
N LEU A 82 -10.71 2.85 4.30
CA LEU A 82 -10.00 1.80 3.58
C LEU A 82 -10.96 0.88 2.85
N LYS A 83 -12.05 0.43 3.48
CA LYS A 83 -13.03 -0.44 2.82
C LYS A 83 -13.62 0.24 1.58
N LEU A 84 -13.93 1.54 1.65
CA LEU A 84 -14.41 2.32 0.50
C LEU A 84 -13.36 2.41 -0.61
N SER A 85 -12.12 2.76 -0.25
CA SER A 85 -11.03 2.95 -1.21
C SER A 85 -10.57 1.64 -1.86
N VAL A 86 -10.53 0.53 -1.11
CA VAL A 86 -10.24 -0.81 -1.63
C VAL A 86 -11.35 -1.26 -2.57
N SER A 87 -12.61 -0.99 -2.21
CA SER A 87 -13.72 -1.24 -3.13
C SER A 87 -13.47 -0.48 -4.44
N ASP A 88 -13.12 0.81 -4.38
CA ASP A 88 -12.93 1.68 -5.57
C ASP A 88 -11.79 1.13 -6.44
N SER A 89 -10.63 0.90 -5.84
CA SER A 89 -9.46 0.45 -6.59
C SER A 89 -9.63 -0.96 -7.14
N SER A 90 -10.28 -1.88 -6.42
CA SER A 90 -10.48 -3.26 -6.89
C SER A 90 -11.28 -3.33 -8.19
N TRP A 91 -12.23 -2.40 -8.40
CA TRP A 91 -13.04 -2.34 -9.60
C TRP A 91 -12.36 -1.55 -10.72
N TYR A 92 -11.91 -0.32 -10.42
CA TYR A 92 -11.45 0.62 -11.45
C TYR A 92 -9.98 0.48 -11.82
N CYS A 93 -9.11 0.02 -10.92
CA CYS A 93 -7.68 -0.04 -11.17
C CYS A 93 -7.31 -1.26 -12.03
N THR A 94 -6.77 -1.01 -13.21
CA THR A 94 -6.29 -2.02 -14.16
C THR A 94 -5.29 -1.37 -15.13
N ASP A 95 -4.91 -2.06 -16.21
CA ASP A 95 -3.98 -1.53 -17.22
C ASP A 95 -4.51 -0.25 -17.89
N PRO A 96 -3.91 0.93 -17.63
CA PRO A 96 -4.35 2.17 -18.25
C PRO A 96 -4.05 2.22 -19.75
N ALA A 97 -3.18 1.34 -20.26
CA ALA A 97 -2.87 1.27 -21.69
C ALA A 97 -4.05 0.70 -22.51
N LEU A 98 -4.95 -0.06 -21.86
CA LEU A 98 -6.07 -0.73 -22.53
C LEU A 98 -7.44 -0.27 -22.03
N ILE A 99 -7.54 0.17 -20.77
CA ILE A 99 -8.79 0.59 -20.14
C ILE A 99 -8.60 1.99 -19.56
N SER A 100 -9.54 2.90 -19.83
CA SER A 100 -9.51 4.24 -19.24
C SER A 100 -9.84 4.16 -17.74
N VAL A 101 -8.84 4.45 -16.90
CA VAL A 101 -9.01 4.53 -15.44
C VAL A 101 -9.28 5.99 -15.05
N PRO A 102 -10.39 6.31 -14.35
CA PRO A 102 -10.76 7.69 -14.02
C PRO A 102 -9.97 8.23 -12.81
N VAL A 103 -8.63 8.26 -12.91
CA VAL A 103 -7.71 8.62 -11.81
C VAL A 103 -8.03 9.99 -11.22
N ASP A 104 -8.21 11.01 -12.07
CA ASP A 104 -8.48 12.38 -11.62
C ASP A 104 -9.79 12.47 -10.81
N GLN A 105 -10.82 11.71 -11.19
CA GLN A 105 -12.09 11.67 -10.47
C GLN A 105 -11.94 10.95 -9.13
N LEU A 106 -11.29 9.77 -9.14
CA LEU A 106 -11.04 8.96 -7.94
C LEU A 106 -10.20 9.72 -6.89
N LEU A 107 -9.24 10.53 -7.34
CA LEU A 107 -8.39 11.36 -6.48
C LEU A 107 -8.96 12.75 -6.20
N SER A 108 -10.13 13.09 -6.73
CA SER A 108 -10.71 14.41 -6.52
C SER A 108 -11.21 14.59 -5.07
N LYS A 109 -11.00 15.79 -4.52
CA LYS A 109 -11.49 16.16 -3.18
C LYS A 109 -13.02 16.16 -3.09
N VAL A 110 -13.71 16.38 -4.22
CA VAL A 110 -15.16 16.31 -4.33
C VAL A 110 -15.64 14.87 -4.16
N TYR A 111 -15.03 13.91 -4.87
CA TYR A 111 -15.36 12.50 -4.74
C TYR A 111 -15.05 11.98 -3.34
N ALA A 112 -13.89 12.32 -2.79
CA ALA A 112 -13.53 11.94 -1.42
C ALA A 112 -14.53 12.46 -0.37
N ALA A 113 -15.05 13.69 -0.54
CA ALA A 113 -16.11 14.22 0.32
C ALA A 113 -17.45 13.46 0.18
N GLN A 114 -17.75 12.92 -1.01
CA GLN A 114 -18.92 12.06 -1.21
C GLN A 114 -18.73 10.71 -0.52
N ARG A 115 -17.55 10.09 -0.64
CA ARG A 115 -17.22 8.82 0.02
C ARG A 115 -17.22 8.95 1.54
N ALA A 116 -16.65 10.02 2.10
CA ALA A 116 -16.62 10.27 3.54
C ALA A 116 -18.03 10.33 4.18
N LYS A 117 -19.06 10.79 3.43
CA LYS A 117 -20.46 10.82 3.92
C LYS A 117 -21.08 9.43 4.12
N LEU A 118 -20.47 8.38 3.54
CA LEU A 118 -20.94 7.01 3.70
C LEU A 118 -20.46 6.38 5.01
N ILE A 119 -19.52 7.03 5.71
CA ILE A 119 -18.98 6.54 6.97
C ILE A 119 -19.92 6.94 8.11
N ASP A 120 -20.58 5.94 8.69
CA ASP A 120 -21.33 6.07 9.93
C ASP A 120 -20.39 5.87 11.11
N LEU A 121 -20.12 6.92 11.90
CA LEU A 121 -19.14 6.90 13.00
C LEU A 121 -19.43 5.88 14.11
N GLN A 122 -20.66 5.37 14.17
CA GLN A 122 -21.11 4.45 15.21
C GLN A 122 -21.40 3.04 14.67
N ARG A 123 -21.28 2.82 13.36
CA ARG A 123 -21.66 1.54 12.75
C ARG A 123 -20.76 1.17 11.56
N ALA A 124 -20.20 -0.03 11.62
CA ALA A 124 -19.44 -0.61 10.53
C ALA A 124 -20.34 -0.88 9.32
N SER A 125 -19.83 -0.56 8.13
CA SER A 125 -20.52 -0.90 6.87
C SER A 125 -20.39 -2.39 6.57
N GLU A 126 -21.51 -3.06 6.33
CA GLU A 126 -21.57 -4.46 5.92
C GLU A 126 -21.20 -4.62 4.43
N HIS A 127 -21.67 -3.70 3.59
CA HIS A 127 -21.49 -3.72 2.14
C HIS A 127 -21.13 -2.34 1.61
N ASN A 128 -19.95 -2.23 1.00
CA ASN A 128 -19.56 -1.05 0.23
C ASN A 128 -19.71 -1.36 -1.26
N THR A 129 -20.49 -0.56 -1.98
CA THR A 129 -20.68 -0.73 -3.44
C THR A 129 -19.42 -0.29 -4.18
N HIS A 130 -18.51 -1.23 -4.52
CA HIS A 130 -18.37 -2.01 -5.79
C HIS A 130 -17.31 -3.13 -5.57
N GLY A 131 -17.51 -4.31 -6.19
CA GLY A 131 -16.80 -5.60 -5.94
C GLY A 131 -15.57 -5.86 -6.85
N ASN A 132 -14.89 -7.01 -6.90
CA ASN A 132 -14.97 -8.33 -6.25
C ASN A 132 -13.53 -8.74 -5.90
N LEU A 133 -13.24 -9.10 -4.65
CA LEU A 133 -11.85 -9.15 -4.17
C LEU A 133 -11.09 -10.40 -4.65
N CYS A 134 -9.88 -10.17 -5.17
CA CYS A 134 -8.92 -11.23 -5.42
C CYS A 134 -8.35 -11.74 -4.08
N GLU A 135 -8.15 -13.06 -3.99
CA GLU A 135 -7.67 -13.73 -2.78
C GLU A 135 -6.32 -13.16 -2.29
N THR A 136 -6.20 -12.99 -0.98
CA THR A 136 -5.03 -12.38 -0.34
C THR A 136 -3.95 -13.40 -0.01
N GLY A 137 -2.77 -13.18 -0.59
CA GLY A 137 -1.50 -13.79 -0.22
C GLY A 137 -0.40 -13.09 -1.02
N SER A 138 0.65 -12.59 -0.38
CA SER A 138 1.81 -12.08 -1.12
C SER A 138 3.06 -12.01 -0.27
N ASP A 139 4.20 -12.30 -0.89
CA ASP A 139 5.54 -12.10 -0.33
C ASP A 139 6.28 -11.13 -1.26
N THR A 140 6.74 -10.02 -0.70
CA THR A 140 7.26 -8.86 -1.44
C THR A 140 8.53 -8.39 -0.74
N VAL A 141 9.52 -7.89 -1.47
CA VAL A 141 10.70 -7.24 -0.90
C VAL A 141 10.68 -5.76 -1.27
N TYR A 142 10.89 -4.89 -0.27
CA TYR A 142 10.96 -3.43 -0.37
C TYR A 142 12.28 -2.98 0.25
N PHE A 143 12.93 -2.01 -0.38
CA PHE A 143 14.04 -1.28 0.22
C PHE A 143 14.05 0.16 -0.28
N SER A 144 14.69 1.03 0.49
CA SER A 144 14.91 2.41 0.07
C SER A 144 16.37 2.80 0.24
N VAL A 145 16.86 3.63 -0.69
CA VAL A 145 18.20 4.21 -0.65
C VAL A 145 18.05 5.70 -0.86
N VAL A 146 18.74 6.50 -0.05
CA VAL A 146 18.86 7.94 -0.26
C VAL A 146 20.32 8.33 -0.16
N ASP A 147 20.80 9.16 -1.07
CA ASP A 147 22.20 9.59 -1.12
C ASP A 147 22.42 11.02 -0.55
N PRO A 148 23.68 11.44 -0.31
CA PRO A 148 23.98 12.77 0.21
C PRO A 148 23.54 13.94 -0.68
N GLN A 149 23.32 13.71 -1.98
CA GLN A 149 22.86 14.72 -2.94
C GLN A 149 21.34 14.89 -2.89
N GLY A 150 20.63 14.05 -2.12
CA GLY A 150 19.19 14.06 -1.98
C GLY A 150 18.48 13.20 -3.03
N ASN A 151 19.19 12.36 -3.79
CA ASN A 151 18.55 11.39 -4.68
C ASN A 151 17.95 10.27 -3.84
N ALA A 152 16.67 9.98 -4.04
CA ALA A 152 15.96 8.91 -3.33
C ALA A 152 15.45 7.83 -4.30
N CYS A 153 15.60 6.58 -3.89
CA CYS A 153 15.03 5.42 -4.55
C CYS A 153 14.11 4.69 -3.56
N SER A 154 12.84 4.57 -3.93
CA SER A 154 11.85 3.72 -3.26
C SER A 154 11.63 2.52 -4.18
N PHE A 155 12.22 1.37 -3.85
CA PHE A 155 12.27 0.21 -4.74
C PHE A 155 11.56 -0.98 -4.14
N ILE A 156 10.82 -1.70 -4.99
CA ILE A 156 10.01 -2.82 -4.55
C ILE A 156 9.88 -3.87 -5.66
N ASN A 157 10.08 -5.14 -5.32
CA ASN A 157 9.91 -6.27 -6.24
C ASN A 157 9.24 -7.46 -5.55
N SER A 158 8.56 -8.31 -6.34
CA SER A 158 7.85 -9.47 -5.81
C SER A 158 7.50 -10.44 -6.92
N ASN A 159 7.58 -11.74 -6.60
CA ASN A 159 7.04 -12.82 -7.42
C ASN A 159 5.53 -13.03 -7.28
N TYR A 160 4.85 -12.09 -6.62
CA TYR A 160 3.49 -12.15 -6.09
C TYR A 160 3.36 -13.03 -4.84
N GLU A 161 3.13 -14.33 -4.98
CA GLU A 161 3.02 -15.25 -3.83
C GLU A 161 4.32 -16.02 -3.65
N PHE A 162 5.04 -15.85 -2.55
CA PHE A 162 6.22 -16.66 -2.19
C PHE A 162 7.23 -16.81 -3.37
N PHE A 163 7.46 -18.04 -3.83
CA PHE A 163 8.31 -18.39 -4.98
C PHE A 163 7.62 -18.22 -6.35
N GLY A 164 6.50 -17.51 -6.41
CA GLY A 164 5.68 -17.34 -7.60
C GLY A 164 5.04 -18.64 -8.04
N THR A 165 5.29 -19.03 -9.28
CA THR A 165 4.78 -20.30 -9.85
C THR A 165 5.52 -21.53 -9.34
N GLY A 166 6.70 -21.36 -8.73
CA GLY A 166 7.63 -22.45 -8.44
C GLY A 166 8.39 -22.97 -9.66
N LEU A 167 8.08 -22.49 -10.88
CA LEU A 167 8.79 -22.85 -12.10
C LEU A 167 10.12 -22.11 -12.17
N VAL A 168 11.21 -22.85 -12.35
CA VAL A 168 12.57 -22.33 -12.50
C VAL A 168 13.03 -22.60 -13.93
N PRO A 169 13.31 -21.58 -14.76
CA PRO A 169 13.88 -21.79 -16.08
C PRO A 169 15.23 -22.50 -15.96
N GLU A 170 15.50 -23.42 -16.88
CA GLU A 170 16.69 -24.27 -16.86
C GLU A 170 17.96 -23.42 -16.80
N ASN A 171 18.87 -23.74 -15.87
CA ASN A 171 20.14 -23.06 -15.64
C ASN A 171 20.05 -21.56 -15.28
N CYS A 172 18.86 -21.04 -14.93
CA CYS A 172 18.69 -19.62 -14.62
C CYS A 172 18.72 -19.28 -13.12
N GLY A 173 18.38 -20.25 -12.24
CA GLY A 173 18.44 -20.05 -10.78
C GLY A 173 17.44 -19.06 -10.19
N PHE A 174 16.41 -18.66 -10.95
CA PHE A 174 15.31 -17.79 -10.47
C PHE A 174 13.95 -18.41 -10.78
N THR A 175 12.94 -18.08 -9.97
CA THR A 175 11.56 -18.53 -10.18
C THR A 175 10.74 -17.55 -11.00
N LEU A 176 9.76 -18.04 -11.76
CA LEU A 176 8.81 -17.21 -12.49
C LEU A 176 7.67 -16.72 -11.58
N GLN A 177 7.35 -15.43 -11.64
CA GLN A 177 6.25 -14.83 -10.88
C GLN A 177 4.88 -15.45 -11.22
N ASN A 178 3.96 -15.52 -10.26
CA ASN A 178 2.56 -15.92 -10.50
C ASN A 178 1.58 -14.74 -10.50
N ARG A 179 2.06 -13.53 -10.81
CA ARG A 179 1.29 -12.28 -10.82
C ARG A 179 -0.01 -12.34 -11.61
N GLY A 180 -0.06 -13.16 -12.67
CA GLY A 180 -1.27 -13.37 -13.48
C GLY A 180 -2.51 -13.78 -12.68
N LYS A 181 -2.34 -14.34 -11.46
CA LYS A 181 -3.44 -14.67 -10.54
C LYS A 181 -4.32 -13.46 -10.16
N ASN A 182 -3.81 -12.22 -10.27
CA ASN A 182 -4.61 -11.01 -10.01
C ASN A 182 -5.66 -10.70 -11.09
N PHE A 183 -5.63 -11.35 -12.25
CA PHE A 183 -6.68 -11.12 -13.26
C PHE A 183 -8.03 -11.65 -12.78
N SER A 184 -9.08 -10.90 -13.07
CA SER A 184 -10.44 -11.42 -12.96
C SER A 184 -10.74 -12.34 -14.14
N LEU A 185 -11.49 -13.41 -13.88
CA LEU A 185 -12.06 -14.29 -14.92
C LEU A 185 -13.50 -13.90 -15.26
N SER A 186 -14.06 -12.86 -14.63
CA SER A 186 -15.36 -12.32 -14.98
C SER A 186 -15.23 -11.36 -16.16
N ARG A 187 -15.88 -11.67 -17.28
CA ARG A 187 -15.79 -10.90 -18.54
C ARG A 187 -16.20 -9.43 -18.40
N ASN A 188 -17.04 -9.12 -17.42
CA ASN A 188 -17.54 -7.77 -17.18
C ASN A 188 -16.63 -6.95 -16.25
N HIS A 189 -15.59 -7.56 -15.69
CA HIS A 189 -14.67 -6.88 -14.78
C HIS A 189 -13.60 -6.10 -15.56
N PRO A 190 -13.32 -4.82 -15.21
CA PRO A 190 -12.30 -4.04 -15.90
C PRO A 190 -10.92 -4.69 -15.89
N ASN A 191 -10.56 -5.41 -14.82
CA ASN A 191 -9.34 -6.24 -14.73
C ASN A 191 -9.48 -7.68 -15.30
N TYR A 192 -10.34 -7.91 -16.30
CA TYR A 192 -10.44 -9.21 -16.98
C TYR A 192 -9.14 -9.59 -17.70
N LEU A 193 -8.79 -10.88 -17.68
CA LEU A 193 -7.63 -11.46 -18.36
C LEU A 193 -7.66 -11.19 -19.87
N ALA A 194 -6.62 -10.55 -20.40
CA ALA A 194 -6.47 -10.30 -21.83
C ALA A 194 -4.99 -10.39 -22.28
N PRO A 195 -4.71 -10.78 -23.54
CA PRO A 195 -3.35 -10.82 -24.08
C PRO A 195 -2.69 -9.44 -24.05
N GLY A 196 -1.42 -9.38 -23.62
CA GLY A 196 -0.63 -8.14 -23.57
C GLY A 196 -1.07 -7.14 -22.49
N LYS A 197 -2.13 -7.43 -21.73
CA LYS A 197 -2.59 -6.62 -20.61
C LYS A 197 -1.75 -6.87 -19.37
N ARG A 198 -1.55 -5.84 -18.57
CA ARG A 198 -0.96 -5.92 -17.22
C ARG A 198 -2.09 -5.95 -16.18
N THR A 199 -2.03 -6.91 -15.25
CA THR A 199 -3.06 -7.04 -14.22
C THR A 199 -2.90 -6.00 -13.11
N PHE A 200 -3.97 -5.71 -12.36
CA PHE A 200 -3.90 -5.01 -11.08
C PHE A 200 -2.70 -5.48 -10.24
N HIS A 201 -1.89 -4.52 -9.78
CA HIS A 201 -0.59 -4.80 -9.19
C HIS A 201 -0.53 -4.35 -7.74
N THR A 202 -0.17 -5.27 -6.84
CA THR A 202 -0.14 -4.96 -5.41
C THR A 202 1.11 -4.20 -4.97
N ILE A 203 2.18 -4.24 -5.75
CA ILE A 203 3.44 -3.61 -5.37
C ILE A 203 3.35 -2.09 -5.49
N ILE A 204 3.62 -1.38 -4.39
CA ILE A 204 3.59 0.09 -4.34
C ILE A 204 4.78 0.66 -3.56
N PRO A 205 5.70 1.40 -4.20
CA PRO A 205 6.66 2.26 -3.52
C PRO A 205 6.08 3.66 -3.31
N ALA A 206 6.37 4.27 -2.16
CA ALA A 206 5.91 5.63 -1.87
C ALA A 206 7.06 6.62 -1.61
N LEU A 207 6.78 7.88 -1.92
CA LEU A 207 7.57 9.05 -1.52
C LEU A 207 6.63 10.10 -0.92
N ALA A 208 7.14 10.90 0.02
CA ALA A 208 6.48 12.11 0.51
C ALA A 208 7.37 13.33 0.26
N THR A 209 6.78 14.42 -0.21
CA THR A 209 7.46 15.71 -0.43
C THR A 209 6.66 16.86 0.17
N THR A 210 7.28 18.02 0.34
CA THR A 210 6.55 19.26 0.63
C THR A 210 5.65 19.65 -0.56
N THR A 211 4.53 20.33 -0.29
CA THR A 211 3.61 20.74 -1.36
C THR A 211 4.18 21.84 -2.26
N GLU A 212 4.84 22.84 -1.68
CA GLU A 212 5.31 24.04 -2.38
C GLU A 212 6.58 23.78 -3.20
N LYS A 213 7.64 23.33 -2.52
CA LYS A 213 8.98 23.18 -3.11
C LYS A 213 9.25 21.77 -3.65
N GLN A 214 8.40 20.79 -3.31
CA GLN A 214 8.63 19.37 -3.60
C GLN A 214 9.94 18.83 -3.02
N ASP A 215 10.38 19.42 -1.91
CA ASP A 215 11.52 18.91 -1.16
C ASP A 215 11.17 17.53 -0.60
N LEU A 216 12.07 16.57 -0.76
CA LEU A 216 11.90 15.23 -0.19
C LEU A 216 11.74 15.30 1.33
N LEU A 217 10.64 14.75 1.83
CA LEU A 217 10.38 14.56 3.26
C LEU A 217 10.79 13.15 3.67
N CYS A 218 10.28 12.13 2.99
CA CYS A 218 10.69 10.76 3.22
C CYS A 218 10.45 9.85 2.02
N SER A 219 11.17 8.75 2.00
CA SER A 219 10.91 7.56 1.19
C SER A 219 10.47 6.45 2.12
N PHE A 220 9.37 5.78 1.77
CA PHE A 220 8.77 4.78 2.64
C PHE A 220 8.01 3.73 1.85
N GLY A 221 7.84 2.57 2.50
CA GLY A 221 7.01 1.50 2.01
C GLY A 221 6.71 0.51 3.12
N VAL A 222 5.57 -0.17 3.03
CA VAL A 222 5.18 -1.25 3.96
C VAL A 222 4.79 -2.45 3.12
N MET A 223 5.58 -3.53 3.16
CA MET A 223 5.35 -4.75 2.38
C MET A 223 4.12 -5.52 2.89
N GLY A 224 3.53 -6.38 2.05
CA GLY A 224 2.49 -7.34 2.47
C GLY A 224 1.23 -7.35 1.61
N GLY A 225 1.36 -7.46 0.28
CA GLY A 225 0.19 -7.61 -0.60
C GLY A 225 -0.82 -6.47 -0.46
N PHE A 226 -2.03 -6.77 -0.03
CA PHE A 226 -3.10 -5.78 0.19
C PHE A 226 -2.95 -4.99 1.50
N MET A 227 -2.00 -5.34 2.37
CA MET A 227 -1.60 -4.51 3.50
C MET A 227 -0.87 -3.24 3.05
N GLN A 228 -0.20 -3.25 1.89
CA GLN A 228 0.69 -2.15 1.50
C GLN A 228 0.01 -0.77 1.54
N PRO A 229 -1.18 -0.53 0.92
CA PRO A 229 -1.83 0.77 0.97
C PRO A 229 -2.23 1.18 2.40
N GLN A 230 -2.67 0.21 3.20
CA GLN A 230 -3.13 0.44 4.57
C GLN A 230 -1.94 0.75 5.49
N GLY A 231 -0.82 0.06 5.28
CA GLY A 231 0.45 0.31 5.95
C GLY A 231 1.02 1.68 5.58
N HIS A 232 1.01 2.05 4.29
CA HIS A 232 1.43 3.37 3.82
C HIS A 232 0.65 4.49 4.51
N VAL A 233 -0.68 4.37 4.58
CA VAL A 233 -1.55 5.32 5.28
C VAL A 233 -1.19 5.37 6.77
N GLN A 234 -1.12 4.22 7.45
CA GLN A 234 -0.85 4.17 8.89
C GLN A 234 0.52 4.76 9.25
N VAL A 235 1.61 4.34 8.60
CA VAL A 235 2.96 4.84 8.94
C VAL A 235 3.13 6.32 8.60
N LEU A 236 2.51 6.78 7.50
CA LEU A 236 2.53 8.20 7.17
C LEU A 236 1.77 9.01 8.22
N LEU A 237 0.58 8.59 8.63
CA LEU A 237 -0.20 9.29 9.67
C LEU A 237 0.48 9.22 11.04
N ASN A 238 1.20 8.15 11.36
CA ASN A 238 1.97 8.07 12.60
C ASN A 238 3.03 9.18 12.68
N MET A 239 3.73 9.43 11.57
CA MET A 239 4.68 10.54 11.49
C MET A 239 3.96 11.89 11.37
N ALA A 240 3.02 11.97 10.43
CA ALA A 240 2.37 13.20 10.02
C ALA A 240 1.37 13.70 11.04
N GLU A 241 0.50 12.89 11.64
CA GLU A 241 -0.52 13.35 12.60
C GLU A 241 -0.06 13.27 14.05
N PHE A 242 0.76 12.26 14.37
CA PHE A 242 1.11 11.90 15.75
C PHE A 242 2.57 12.16 16.12
N GLY A 243 3.35 12.76 15.21
CA GLY A 243 4.70 13.24 15.49
C GLY A 243 5.71 12.15 15.82
N MET A 244 5.44 10.91 15.38
CA MET A 244 6.35 9.79 15.58
C MET A 244 7.56 9.89 14.64
N ASN A 245 8.75 9.57 15.14
CA ASN A 245 9.93 9.42 14.27
C ASN A 245 9.81 8.14 13.39
N PRO A 246 10.67 7.95 12.38
CA PRO A 246 10.60 6.80 11.47
C PRO A 246 10.53 5.43 12.15
N GLN A 247 11.32 5.20 13.21
CA GLN A 247 11.30 3.93 13.94
C GLN A 247 10.01 3.78 14.75
N GLN A 248 9.62 4.82 15.50
CA GLN A 248 8.39 4.83 16.28
C GLN A 248 7.14 4.58 15.41
N ALA A 249 7.10 5.19 14.21
CA ALA A 249 6.01 5.00 13.27
C ALA A 249 5.91 3.56 12.76
N LEU A 250 7.03 2.85 12.62
CA LEU A 250 7.08 1.44 12.24
C LEU A 250 6.76 0.50 13.41
N ASP A 251 7.22 0.83 14.62
CA ASP A 251 7.00 0.05 15.84
C ASP A 251 5.54 0.04 16.29
N ALA A 252 4.81 1.13 16.01
CA ALA A 252 3.41 1.29 16.40
C ALA A 252 2.55 0.08 15.97
N PRO A 253 1.65 -0.40 16.85
CA PRO A 253 0.68 -1.45 16.50
C PRO A 253 -0.22 -1.02 15.35
N ARG A 254 -0.39 -1.91 14.38
CA ARG A 254 -1.20 -1.70 13.18
C ARG A 254 -2.48 -2.51 13.24
N PHE A 255 -3.40 -2.15 12.36
CA PHE A 255 -4.54 -2.97 12.00
C PHE A 255 -4.53 -3.27 10.50
N TYR A 256 -5.24 -4.33 10.12
CA TYR A 256 -5.37 -4.78 8.76
C TYR A 256 -6.83 -5.13 8.47
N VAL A 257 -7.40 -4.54 7.42
CA VAL A 257 -8.74 -4.86 6.95
C VAL A 257 -8.67 -5.70 5.66
N GLU A 258 -9.45 -6.77 5.63
CA GLU A 258 -9.54 -7.70 4.50
C GLU A 258 -11.00 -8.06 4.27
N TYR A 259 -11.41 -8.26 3.02
CA TYR A 259 -12.70 -8.89 2.74
C TYR A 259 -12.54 -10.40 2.56
N SER A 260 -13.18 -11.17 3.42
CA SER A 260 -13.18 -12.63 3.30
C SER A 260 -14.24 -13.07 2.29
N ASN A 261 -13.82 -13.66 1.17
CA ASN A 261 -14.77 -14.24 0.20
C ASN A 261 -15.53 -15.45 0.76
N LYS A 262 -14.91 -16.24 1.65
CA LYS A 262 -15.56 -17.39 2.30
C LYS A 262 -16.66 -16.95 3.27
N GLY A 263 -16.42 -15.88 4.02
CA GLY A 263 -17.39 -15.31 4.95
C GLY A 263 -18.29 -14.23 4.34
N GLN A 264 -18.03 -13.83 3.10
CA GLN A 264 -18.65 -12.67 2.42
C GLN A 264 -18.70 -11.41 3.29
N ALA A 265 -17.67 -11.20 4.10
CA ALA A 265 -17.65 -10.16 5.12
C ALA A 265 -16.25 -9.59 5.33
N TRP A 266 -16.20 -8.30 5.64
CA TRP A 266 -14.98 -7.63 6.08
C TRP A 266 -14.51 -8.18 7.42
N GLN A 267 -13.22 -8.47 7.52
CA GLN A 267 -12.49 -8.87 8.70
C GLN A 267 -11.53 -7.74 9.08
N LEU A 268 -11.42 -7.44 10.37
CA LEU A 268 -10.51 -6.45 10.91
C LEU A 268 -9.60 -7.14 11.93
N TYR A 269 -8.32 -7.24 11.57
CA TYR A 269 -7.27 -7.79 12.40
C TYR A 269 -6.58 -6.66 13.13
N LEU A 270 -6.34 -6.83 14.43
CA LEU A 270 -5.70 -5.85 15.30
C LEU A 270 -4.46 -6.49 15.93
N GLU A 271 -3.30 -5.83 15.83
CA GLU A 271 -2.10 -6.30 16.51
C GLU A 271 -2.21 -6.28 18.02
N ASP A 272 -1.45 -7.17 18.65
CA ASP A 272 -1.05 -7.01 20.03
C ASP A 272 -0.41 -5.62 20.25
N GLY A 273 -0.86 -4.92 21.29
CA GLY A 273 -0.56 -3.50 21.56
C GLY A 273 -1.67 -2.51 21.21
N ILE A 274 -2.69 -2.90 20.41
CA ILE A 274 -3.98 -2.20 20.40
C ILE A 274 -4.77 -2.66 21.64
N ALA A 275 -5.37 -1.71 22.37
CA ALA A 275 -6.00 -2.01 23.65
C ALA A 275 -7.29 -2.86 23.50
N GLU A 276 -7.60 -3.66 24.53
CA GLU A 276 -8.75 -4.56 24.54
C GLU A 276 -10.09 -3.81 24.44
N ASP A 277 -10.19 -2.67 25.13
CA ASP A 277 -11.37 -1.80 25.11
C ASP A 277 -11.65 -1.24 23.71
N VAL A 278 -10.60 -0.91 22.96
CA VAL A 278 -10.69 -0.54 21.54
C VAL A 278 -11.26 -1.68 20.70
N ALA A 279 -10.75 -2.90 20.89
CA ALA A 279 -11.25 -4.09 20.17
C ALA A 279 -12.73 -4.37 20.49
N HIS A 280 -13.12 -4.24 21.76
CA HIS A 280 -14.51 -4.40 22.20
C HIS A 280 -15.42 -3.33 21.60
N GLU A 281 -15.02 -2.06 21.62
CA GLU A 281 -15.79 -0.97 21.05
C GLU A 281 -15.93 -1.08 19.51
N LEU A 282 -14.91 -1.57 18.82
CA LEU A 282 -15.05 -1.84 17.38
C LEU A 282 -16.03 -2.99 17.12
N LYS A 283 -16.04 -4.00 17.99
CA LYS A 283 -17.00 -5.11 17.90
C LYS A 283 -18.43 -4.66 18.17
N THR A 284 -18.67 -3.76 19.14
CA THR A 284 -20.02 -3.20 19.40
C THR A 284 -20.55 -2.41 18.20
N ARG A 285 -19.67 -1.73 17.45
CA ARG A 285 -19.99 -1.05 16.18
C ARG A 285 -20.21 -2.00 15.00
N GLY A 286 -19.99 -3.31 15.17
CA GLY A 286 -20.28 -4.33 14.16
C GLY A 286 -19.08 -4.76 13.30
N HIS A 287 -17.84 -4.43 13.68
CA HIS A 287 -16.67 -4.98 12.99
C HIS A 287 -16.44 -6.45 13.37
N ASN A 288 -16.04 -7.27 12.40
CA ASN A 288 -15.58 -8.65 12.66
C ASN A 288 -14.11 -8.61 13.10
N ILE A 289 -13.90 -8.55 14.41
CA ILE A 289 -12.57 -8.34 15.03
C ILE A 289 -11.82 -9.66 15.26
N HIS A 290 -10.54 -9.65 14.90
CA HIS A 290 -9.53 -10.63 15.31
C HIS A 290 -8.46 -9.92 16.16
N TRP A 291 -8.48 -10.16 17.47
CA TRP A 291 -7.56 -9.54 18.43
C TRP A 291 -7.32 -10.46 19.63
N PRO A 292 -6.10 -10.47 20.22
CA PRO A 292 -4.89 -9.85 19.70
C PRO A 292 -4.20 -10.76 18.68
N VAL A 293 -3.70 -10.20 17.58
CA VAL A 293 -2.79 -10.93 16.69
C VAL A 293 -1.35 -10.68 17.12
N GLY A 294 -0.70 -11.71 17.67
CA GLY A 294 0.64 -11.66 18.22
C GLY A 294 1.64 -12.62 17.55
N GLY A 295 2.86 -12.67 18.08
CA GLY A 295 3.89 -13.62 17.64
C GLY A 295 4.21 -13.56 16.12
N HIS A 296 4.38 -14.73 15.50
CA HIS A 296 4.70 -14.83 14.08
C HIS A 296 3.55 -14.43 13.15
N ASP A 297 2.31 -14.38 13.64
CA ASP A 297 1.15 -13.98 12.84
C ASP A 297 1.13 -12.46 12.59
N ARG A 298 1.97 -11.70 13.30
CA ARG A 298 2.22 -10.28 13.03
C ARG A 298 2.76 -10.00 11.61
N LYS A 299 3.22 -11.04 10.90
CA LYS A 299 3.55 -10.95 9.46
C LYS A 299 2.39 -10.42 8.60
N LEU A 300 1.15 -10.56 9.08
CA LEU A 300 -0.06 -10.03 8.44
C LEU A 300 -0.04 -8.50 8.28
N PHE A 301 0.59 -7.79 9.23
CA PHE A 301 0.60 -6.32 9.28
C PHE A 301 1.77 -5.69 8.53
N GLY A 302 2.42 -6.50 7.68
CA GLY A 302 3.45 -6.03 6.79
C GLY A 302 4.77 -5.69 7.47
N ARG A 303 5.72 -5.25 6.64
CA ARG A 303 7.09 -4.94 7.04
C ARG A 303 7.52 -3.66 6.34
N GLY A 304 7.74 -2.60 7.10
CA GLY A 304 8.11 -1.30 6.56
C GLY A 304 9.59 -0.93 6.63
N GLN A 305 10.00 -0.04 5.74
CA GLN A 305 11.27 0.67 5.81
C GLN A 305 10.99 2.15 5.54
N ILE A 306 11.62 3.03 6.30
CA ILE A 306 11.45 4.48 6.15
C ILE A 306 12.82 5.13 6.18
N ILE A 307 13.10 6.01 5.22
CA ILE A 307 14.22 6.96 5.27
C ILE A 307 13.63 8.36 5.14
N SER A 308 13.89 9.21 6.13
CA SER A 308 13.34 10.55 6.24
C SER A 308 14.46 11.59 6.26
N LYS A 309 14.24 12.70 5.53
CA LYS A 309 15.12 13.86 5.54
C LYS A 309 14.73 14.80 6.69
N GLY A 310 15.66 15.04 7.59
CA GLY A 310 15.44 15.87 8.77
C GLY A 310 14.35 15.34 9.70
N ASP A 311 13.78 16.23 10.50
CA ASP A 311 12.83 15.91 11.58
C ASP A 311 11.46 16.56 11.40
N TRP A 312 10.96 16.63 10.17
CA TRP A 312 9.72 17.32 9.80
C TRP A 312 8.47 16.88 10.60
N TRP A 313 8.44 15.64 11.10
CA TRP A 313 7.37 15.15 11.98
C TRP A 313 7.30 15.88 13.33
N ARG A 314 8.40 16.53 13.78
CA ARG A 314 8.44 17.28 15.04
C ARG A 314 7.82 18.67 14.95
N SER A 315 7.87 19.29 13.78
CA SER A 315 7.24 20.60 13.54
C SER A 315 5.72 20.49 13.39
N TRP A 316 5.18 19.28 13.53
CA TRP A 316 3.77 19.00 13.29
C TRP A 316 2.84 19.57 14.37
N GLY A 317 1.97 20.50 13.95
CA GLY A 317 1.08 21.29 14.83
C GLY A 317 1.50 22.75 15.00
N SER A 318 2.66 23.15 14.47
CA SER A 318 2.98 24.55 14.19
C SER A 318 2.53 24.87 12.75
N ASN A 319 2.11 26.11 12.47
CA ASN A 319 1.53 26.55 11.18
C ASN A 319 2.49 26.50 9.97
N GLN A 320 3.58 25.72 10.04
CA GLN A 320 4.52 25.52 8.94
C GLN A 320 5.26 24.20 9.14
N VAL A 321 5.08 23.24 8.22
CA VAL A 321 6.06 22.16 8.04
C VAL A 321 7.27 22.77 7.34
N THR A 322 8.16 23.38 8.11
CA THR A 322 9.50 23.66 7.60
C THR A 322 10.23 22.32 7.53
N SER A 323 10.78 21.98 6.37
CA SER A 323 11.96 21.13 6.36
C SER A 323 13.00 21.88 7.18
N ASN A 324 13.09 21.59 8.48
CA ASN A 324 14.17 22.13 9.29
C ASN A 324 15.45 21.70 8.58
N ASN A 325 16.33 22.68 8.37
CA ASN A 325 17.52 22.66 7.52
C ASN A 325 18.60 21.69 8.05
N SER A 326 18.20 20.51 8.49
CA SER A 326 19.04 19.43 8.95
C SER A 326 19.28 18.51 7.76
N GLU A 327 20.53 18.45 7.31
CA GLU A 327 21.01 17.48 6.32
C GLU A 327 21.11 16.06 6.92
N VAL A 328 20.32 15.77 7.95
CA VAL A 328 20.37 14.52 8.72
C VAL A 328 19.34 13.56 8.17
N TRP A 329 19.78 12.34 7.88
CA TRP A 329 18.90 11.24 7.51
C TRP A 329 18.50 10.45 8.76
N TRP A 330 17.20 10.22 8.90
CA TRP A 330 16.64 9.33 9.90
C TRP A 330 16.09 8.10 9.20
N ALA A 331 16.39 6.92 9.74
CA ALA A 331 15.92 5.67 9.15
C ALA A 331 15.29 4.77 10.21
N GLY A 332 14.29 4.00 9.80
CA GLY A 332 13.64 2.98 10.61
C GLY A 332 13.46 1.69 9.83
N SER A 333 13.56 0.57 10.53
CA SER A 333 13.36 -0.78 9.99
C SER A 333 12.34 -1.54 10.84
N ASP A 334 11.39 -2.21 10.20
CA ASP A 334 10.28 -2.85 10.90
C ASP A 334 10.74 -3.99 11.82
N PRO A 335 10.32 -4.00 13.10
CA PRO A 335 10.72 -5.05 14.05
C PRO A 335 10.04 -6.41 13.79
N ARG A 336 9.06 -6.49 12.89
CA ARG A 336 8.30 -7.73 12.61
C ARG A 336 9.07 -8.74 11.74
N ALA A 337 10.26 -8.40 11.27
CA ALA A 337 11.11 -9.28 10.48
C ALA A 337 12.58 -8.89 10.59
N ASP A 338 13.46 -9.80 10.16
CA ASP A 338 14.88 -9.46 9.97
C ASP A 338 15.01 -8.34 8.94
N GLY A 339 15.76 -7.31 9.31
CA GLY A 339 15.94 -6.09 8.55
C GLY A 339 16.89 -5.15 9.28
N CYS A 340 17.41 -4.14 8.59
CA CYS A 340 18.25 -3.13 9.23
C CYS A 340 18.12 -1.78 8.54
N ALA A 341 18.29 -0.73 9.34
CA ALA A 341 18.53 0.62 8.88
C ALA A 341 20.02 0.94 9.10
N MET A 342 20.75 1.26 8.03
CA MET A 342 22.19 1.53 8.10
C MET A 342 22.51 2.88 7.47
N GLY A 343 23.28 3.70 8.17
CA GLY A 343 23.83 4.94 7.64
C GLY A 343 25.28 4.74 7.18
N PHE A 344 25.68 5.47 6.15
CA PHE A 344 27.08 5.56 5.71
C PHE A 344 27.52 7.02 5.70
N CYS A 345 28.52 7.36 6.51
CA CYS A 345 29.12 8.69 6.52
C CYS A 345 30.48 8.63 5.83
N GLN A 346 30.59 9.28 4.67
CA GLN A 346 31.87 9.50 4.01
C GLN A 346 32.61 10.63 4.75
N LYS A 347 33.86 10.38 5.15
CA LYS A 347 34.72 11.34 5.83
C LYS A 347 35.30 12.38 4.89
#